data_AF-A0A941PJK2-F1
#
_entry.id   AF-A0A941PJK2-F1
#
_cell.length_a   1.000
_cell.length_b   1.000
_cell.length_c   1.000
_cell.angle_alpha   90.00
_cell.angle_beta   90.00
_cell.angle_gamma   90.00
#
_symmetry.space_group_name_H-M   'P 1'
#
loop_
_entity.id
_entity.type
_entity.pdbx_description
1 polymer ?
#
loop_
_entity_poly.entity_id
_entity_poly.type
_entity_poly.pdbx_seq_one_letter_code
_entity_poly.pdbx_strand_id
1 'polypeptide(L)' 'MAIEQRLRELDARHRELDFIIENEAKHPSSDDMQLAAMKRQKLKLKEEIETLRQSLGHH' A
#
# COMPACT_ATOMS: atom_id res chain seq x y z
N MET A 1 3.01 -17.32 11.76
CA MET A 1 1.63 -17.31 12.34
C MET A 1 0.85 -16.12 11.78
N ALA A 2 -0.49 -16.09 11.89
CA ALA A 2 -1.46 -15.26 11.14
C ALA A 2 -1.06 -13.81 10.75
N ILE A 3 -0.24 -13.12 11.56
CA ILE A 3 0.31 -11.79 11.25
C ILE A 3 1.19 -11.81 9.98
N GLU A 4 2.02 -12.83 9.78
CA GLU A 4 2.88 -12.94 8.59
C GLU A 4 2.07 -13.17 7.30
N GLN A 5 0.93 -13.88 7.40
CA GLN A 5 0.00 -14.04 6.29
C GLN A 5 -0.64 -12.69 5.94
N ARG A 6 -1.09 -11.95 6.96
CA ARG A 6 -1.68 -10.62 6.81
C ARG A 6 -0.69 -9.60 6.23
N LEU A 7 0.58 -9.66 6.65
CA LEU A 7 1.66 -8.83 6.12
C LEU A 7 1.88 -9.10 4.62
N ARG A 8 1.92 -10.37 4.20
CA ARG A 8 2.04 -10.74 2.78
C ARG A 8 0.85 -10.26 1.95
N GLU A 9 -0.35 -10.35 2.50
CA GLU A 9 -1.57 -9.88 1.82
C GLU A 9 -1.57 -8.35 1.65
N LEU A 10 -1.12 -7.63 2.68
CA LEU A 10 -0.93 -6.17 2.63
C LEU A 10 0.18 -5.75 1.67
N ASP A 11 1.29 -6.49 1.63
CA ASP A 11 2.40 -6.25 0.69
C ASP A 11 1.95 -6.45 -0.76
N ALA A 12 1.17 -7.51 -1.02
CA ALA A 12 0.57 -7.77 -2.33
C ALA A 12 -0.37 -6.63 -2.75
N ARG A 13 -1.26 -6.19 -1.84
CA ARG A 13 -2.14 -5.02 -2.07
C ARG A 13 -1.36 -3.74 -2.31
N HIS A 14 -0.27 -3.52 -1.56
CA HIS A 14 0.59 -2.35 -1.74
C HIS A 14 1.25 -2.36 -3.12
N ARG A 15 1.75 -3.52 -3.57
CA ARG A 15 2.31 -3.68 -4.91
C ARG A 15 1.30 -3.41 -6.01
N GLU A 16 0.09 -3.92 -5.87
CA GLU A 16 -0.99 -3.70 -6.84
C GLU A 16 -1.34 -2.21 -6.90
N LEU A 17 -1.45 -1.56 -5.75
CA LEU A 17 -1.73 -0.12 -5.67
C LEU A 17 -0.59 0.72 -6.27
N ASP A 18 0.67 0.36 -6.03
CA ASP A 18 1.84 0.99 -6.67
C ASP A 18 1.78 0.85 -8.20
N PHE A 19 1.46 -0.34 -8.70
CA PHE A 19 1.36 -0.60 -10.14
C PHE A 19 0.26 0.25 -10.77
N ILE A 20 -0.90 0.35 -10.12
CA ILE A 20 -2.00 1.19 -10.60
C ILE A 20 -1.60 2.68 -10.56
N ILE A 21 -0.94 3.13 -9.49
CA ILE A 21 -0.40 4.49 -9.39
C ILE A 21 0.59 4.77 -10.51
N GLU A 22 1.53 3.87 -10.80
CA GLU A 22 2.51 4.06 -11.87
C GLU A 22 1.85 4.08 -13.25
N ASN A 23 0.84 3.25 -13.46
CA ASN A 23 0.12 3.19 -14.72
C ASN A 23 -0.71 4.47 -14.95
N GLU A 24 -1.39 4.94 -13.91
CA GLU A 24 -2.08 6.24 -13.91
C GLU A 24 -1.07 7.40 -14.06
N ALA A 25 0.03 7.41 -13.30
CA ALA A 25 1.02 8.48 -13.39
C ALA A 25 1.68 8.59 -14.78
N LYS A 26 1.72 7.49 -15.55
CA LYS A 26 2.19 7.48 -16.95
C LYS A 26 1.17 8.06 -17.92
N HIS A 27 -0.11 8.09 -17.55
CA HIS A 27 -1.15 8.71 -18.34
C HIS A 27 -1.19 10.23 -18.06
N PRO A 28 -0.93 11.09 -19.05
CA PRO A 28 -0.93 12.55 -18.87
C PRO A 28 -2.33 13.13 -18.59
N SER A 29 -3.37 12.29 -18.67
CA SER A 29 -4.76 12.62 -18.36
C SER A 29 -5.22 12.09 -17.01
N SER A 30 -4.34 11.42 -16.25
CA SER A 30 -4.73 10.88 -14.96
C SER A 30 -4.95 12.00 -13.97
N ASP A 31 -6.13 11.95 -13.37
CA ASP A 31 -6.67 12.99 -12.53
C ASP A 31 -5.80 13.12 -11.28
N ASP A 32 -5.25 14.31 -11.03
CA ASP A 32 -4.46 14.61 -9.83
C ASP A 32 -5.20 14.17 -8.55
N MET A 33 -6.54 14.19 -8.58
CA MET A 33 -7.41 13.72 -7.52
C MET A 33 -7.31 12.21 -7.30
N GLN A 34 -7.25 11.40 -8.36
CA GLN A 34 -7.02 9.95 -8.27
C GLN A 34 -5.60 9.65 -7.76
N LEU A 35 -4.59 10.35 -8.26
CA LEU A 35 -3.21 10.20 -7.81
C LEU A 35 -3.07 10.52 -6.31
N ALA A 36 -3.74 11.57 -5.84
CA ALA A 36 -3.78 11.94 -4.43
C ALA A 36 -4.52 10.90 -3.57
N ALA A 37 -5.64 10.34 -4.06
CA ALA A 37 -6.36 9.28 -3.37
C ALA A 37 -5.51 8.01 -3.23
N MET A 38 -4.82 7.62 -4.31
CA MET A 38 -3.96 6.43 -4.29
C MET A 38 -2.72 6.63 -3.41
N LYS A 39 -2.09 7.81 -3.43
CA LYS A 39 -1.00 8.15 -2.49
C LYS A 39 -1.46 8.05 -1.02
N ARG A 40 -2.70 8.49 -0.71
CA ARG A 40 -3.28 8.31 0.63
C ARG A 40 -3.51 6.84 0.98
N GLN A 41 -4.00 6.02 0.04
CA GLN A 41 -4.13 4.58 0.27
C GLN A 41 -2.76 3.90 0.46
N LYS A 42 -1.75 4.28 -0.33
CA LYS A 42 -0.38 3.79 -0.18
C LYS A 42 0.18 4.13 1.21
N LEU A 43 -0.07 5.35 1.69
CA LEU A 43 0.33 5.75 3.04
C LEU A 43 -0.35 4.89 4.12
N LYS A 44 -1.68 4.71 4.03
CA LYS A 44 -2.42 3.85 4.97
C LYS A 44 -1.91 2.41 4.99
N LEU A 45 -1.68 1.81 3.81
CA LEU A 45 -1.12 0.46 3.70
C LEU A 45 0.26 0.39 4.35
N LYS A 46 1.09 1.40 4.16
CA LYS A 46 2.40 1.48 4.79
C LYS A 46 2.31 1.56 6.31
N GLU A 47 1.41 2.39 6.86
CA GLU A 47 1.17 2.47 8.30
C GLU A 47 0.65 1.15 8.88
N GLU A 48 -0.23 0.46 8.16
CA GLU A 48 -0.78 -0.83 8.60
C GLU A 48 0.29 -1.94 8.57
N ILE A 49 1.15 -1.96 7.55
CA ILE A 49 2.33 -2.83 7.48
C ILE A 49 3.28 -2.52 8.63
N GLU A 50 3.59 -1.24 8.89
CA GLU A 50 4.52 -0.83 9.94
C GLU A 50 3.99 -1.20 11.34
N THR A 51 2.69 -1.01 11.57
CA THR A 51 1.99 -1.43 12.79
C THR A 51 2.06 -2.95 13.00
N LEU A 52 1.79 -3.73 11.95
CA LEU A 52 1.88 -5.19 12.01
C LEU A 52 3.32 -5.66 12.23
N ARG A 53 4.29 -4.98 11.60
CA ARG A 53 5.71 -5.30 11.71
C ARG A 53 6.25 -4.98 13.10
N GLN A 54 5.82 -3.87 13.71
CA GLN A 54 6.06 -3.53 15.11
C GLN A 54 5.48 -4.59 16.05
N SER A 55 4.24 -5.03 15.78
CA SER A 55 3.60 -6.09 16.57
C SER A 55 4.29 -7.45 16.44
N LEU A 56 4.91 -7.75 15.29
CA LEU A 56 5.67 -8.99 15.08
C LEU A 56 7.01 -8.99 15.81
N GLY A 57 7.67 -7.83 15.92
CA GLY A 57 8.97 -7.69 16.59
C GLY A 57 8.91 -7.71 18.12
N HIS A 58 7.72 -7.62 18.72
CA HIS A 58 7.51 -7.62 20.17
C HIS A 58 7.18 -9.02 20.72
N HIS A 59 7.35 -10.08 19.92
CA HIS A 59 6.95 -11.44 20.27
C HIS A 59 8.08 -12.44 20.02
#